data_AF-A0A2A2L7C3-F1
#
_entry.id   AF-A0A2A2L7C3-F1
#
_cell.length_a   1.000
_cell.length_b   1.000
_cell.length_c   1.000
_cell.angle_alpha   90.00
_cell.angle_beta   90.00
_cell.angle_gamma   90.00
#
_symmetry.space_group_name_H-M   'P 1'
#
loop_
_entity.id
_entity.type
_entity.pdbx_description
1 polymer ?
#
loop_
_entity_poly.entity_id
_entity_poly.type
_entity_poly.pdbx_seq_one_letter_code
_entity_poly.pdbx_strand_id
1 'polypeptide(L)'
;MTGFLVDYNSTLFMCSLYITLGIVSTFLSSLNLLIFFSNSEFRRKFVFFAAVDFGDLVDAVSYLLVGSGRLSGLLSGRIAVPISVYDCFYHRYWPHSLILGTELPAIGTLLIAYERICAVTRPATYNRIFSTNKKILFLSLLPIWAVFTLLTAGLSVLGDEGKRMSTTQHCAIIGSSAGWYSTLHFLFVPSAYLVSLISAFKVWYVRRKFAKHSSAQSKFGNSGKSHNKLIIVMVLAGSSILLVSMPSAVMIMIRWDIASFSDIIVALTYAMPGLLSVANFVINFAMRPEIRKQFFYLIGMRKDKAFADSQSVGGQVILPAGAAYTRGKTIGRRQTTIGTITLT
;
A
#
# COMPACT_ATOMS: atom_id res chain seq x y z
N MET A 1 -41.76 -0.12 -21.33
CA MET A 1 -40.53 -0.90 -21.05
C MET A 1 -39.40 -0.29 -21.87
N THR A 2 -38.73 0.73 -21.34
CA THR A 2 -37.54 1.34 -21.95
C THR A 2 -36.32 0.55 -21.49
N GLY A 3 -35.76 -0.28 -22.38
CA GLY A 3 -34.52 -0.99 -22.11
C GLY A 3 -33.43 0.01 -21.74
N PHE A 4 -32.80 -0.18 -20.58
CA PHE A 4 -31.61 0.55 -20.18
C PHE A 4 -30.52 0.29 -21.24
N LEU A 5 -30.29 1.27 -22.11
CA LEU A 5 -29.19 1.26 -23.06
C LEU A 5 -27.89 1.36 -22.26
N VAL A 6 -27.27 0.23 -21.99
CA VAL A 6 -25.85 0.20 -21.67
C VAL A 6 -25.12 0.79 -22.87
N ASP A 7 -24.41 1.90 -22.67
CA ASP A 7 -23.59 2.47 -23.73
C ASP A 7 -22.40 1.54 -23.97
N TYR A 8 -22.51 0.76 -25.04
CA TYR A 8 -21.52 -0.20 -25.47
C TYR A 8 -20.12 0.43 -25.55
N ASN A 9 -20.02 1.67 -26.04
CA ASN A 9 -18.75 2.37 -26.18
C ASN A 9 -18.15 2.73 -24.81
N SER A 10 -18.97 3.23 -23.89
CA SER A 10 -18.54 3.55 -22.52
C SER A 10 -18.07 2.31 -21.75
N THR A 11 -18.82 1.21 -21.83
CA THR A 11 -18.42 -0.06 -21.19
C THR A 11 -17.17 -0.66 -21.83
N LEU A 12 -17.04 -0.61 -23.16
CA LEU A 12 -15.85 -1.08 -23.87
C LEU A 12 -14.61 -0.26 -23.49
N PHE A 13 -14.75 1.06 -23.38
CA PHE A 13 -13.69 1.95 -22.90
C PHE A 13 -13.26 1.58 -21.47
N MET A 14 -14.21 1.42 -20.55
CA MET A 14 -13.93 0.99 -19.17
C MET A 14 -13.15 -0.33 -19.13
N CYS A 15 -13.59 -1.33 -19.90
CA CYS A 15 -12.93 -2.64 -19.93
C CYS A 15 -11.50 -2.53 -20.48
N SER A 16 -11.32 -1.78 -21.58
CA SER A 16 -10.02 -1.56 -22.22
C SER A 16 -9.06 -0.81 -21.30
N LEU A 17 -9.55 0.20 -20.59
CA LEU A 17 -8.80 0.96 -19.59
C LEU A 17 -8.30 0.04 -18.47
N TYR A 18 -9.17 -0.79 -17.91
CA TYR A 18 -8.82 -1.69 -16.80
C TYR A 18 -7.86 -2.79 -17.22
N ILE A 19 -8.04 -3.38 -18.41
CA ILE A 19 -7.11 -4.39 -18.93
C ILE A 19 -5.73 -3.75 -19.13
N THR A 20 -5.65 -2.60 -19.80
CA THR A 20 -4.38 -1.94 -20.09
C THR A 20 -3.66 -1.52 -18.80
N LEU A 21 -4.38 -0.89 -17.88
CA LEU A 21 -3.83 -0.49 -16.58
C LEU A 21 -3.41 -1.70 -15.76
N GLY A 22 -4.22 -2.75 -15.73
CA GLY A 22 -3.91 -4.01 -15.06
C GLY A 22 -2.62 -4.64 -15.58
N ILE A 23 -2.43 -4.72 -16.91
CA ILE A 23 -1.20 -5.28 -17.51
C ILE A 23 0.03 -4.49 -17.06
N VAL A 24 -0.03 -3.15 -17.18
CA VAL A 24 1.08 -2.27 -16.80
C VAL A 24 1.38 -2.38 -15.31
N SER A 25 0.36 -2.26 -14.45
CA SER A 25 0.53 -2.30 -12.99
C SER A 25 0.98 -3.66 -12.49
N THR A 26 0.51 -4.77 -13.09
CA THR A 26 0.97 -6.13 -12.76
C THR A 26 2.44 -6.28 -13.10
N PHE A 27 2.87 -5.81 -14.28
CA PHE A 27 4.28 -5.88 -14.69
C PHE A 27 5.19 -5.07 -13.75
N LEU A 28 4.83 -3.83 -13.46
CA LEU A 28 5.63 -2.95 -12.59
C LEU A 28 5.67 -3.44 -11.13
N SER A 29 4.54 -3.89 -10.59
CA SER A 29 4.48 -4.45 -9.23
C SER A 29 5.28 -5.74 -9.12
N SER A 30 5.22 -6.61 -10.14
CA SER A 30 6.04 -7.82 -10.21
C SER A 30 7.53 -7.49 -10.24
N LEU A 31 7.95 -6.48 -11.02
CA LEU A 31 9.34 -6.01 -11.03
C LEU A 31 9.78 -5.50 -9.64
N ASN A 32 8.96 -4.71 -8.95
CA ASN A 32 9.27 -4.26 -7.58
C ASN A 32 9.48 -5.45 -6.63
N LEU A 33 8.57 -6.42 -6.64
CA LEU A 33 8.68 -7.61 -5.80
C LEU A 33 9.94 -8.41 -6.15
N LEU A 34 10.27 -8.59 -7.42
CA LEU A 34 11.52 -9.25 -7.84
C LEU A 34 12.75 -8.55 -7.28
N ILE A 35 12.79 -7.21 -7.29
CA ILE A 35 13.89 -6.44 -6.71
C ILE A 35 13.98 -6.67 -5.19
N PHE A 36 12.84 -6.63 -4.48
CA PHE A 36 12.80 -6.85 -3.03
C PHE A 36 13.22 -8.28 -2.65
N PHE A 37 12.77 -9.29 -3.40
CA PHE A 37 13.08 -10.69 -3.11
C PHE A 37 14.49 -11.11 -3.55
N SER A 38 15.09 -10.42 -4.52
CA SER A 38 16.45 -10.70 -5.02
C SER A 38 17.53 -10.55 -3.94
N ASN A 39 17.33 -9.68 -2.94
CA ASN A 39 18.33 -9.39 -1.92
C ASN A 39 17.82 -9.70 -0.50
N SER A 40 18.52 -10.56 0.23
CA SER A 40 18.18 -10.96 1.61
C SER A 40 18.13 -9.79 2.59
N GLU A 41 18.94 -8.75 2.38
CA GLU A 41 18.93 -7.56 3.23
C GLU A 41 17.71 -6.67 2.97
N PHE A 42 17.30 -6.53 1.70
CA PHE A 42 16.05 -5.82 1.38
C PHE A 42 14.84 -6.51 1.97
N ARG A 43 14.78 -7.85 1.89
CA ARG A 43 13.69 -8.64 2.49
C ARG A 43 13.51 -8.36 3.98
N ARG A 44 14.60 -8.24 4.74
CA ARG A 44 14.53 -8.00 6.20
C ARG A 44 14.16 -6.56 6.55
N LYS A 45 14.66 -5.59 5.77
CA LYS A 45 14.47 -4.16 6.06
C LYS A 45 13.14 -3.61 5.55
N PHE A 46 12.67 -4.09 4.40
CA PHE A 46 11.51 -3.55 3.69
C PHE A 46 10.33 -4.53 3.65
N VAL A 47 10.23 -5.42 4.64
CA VAL A 47 9.23 -6.50 4.66
C VAL A 47 7.78 -6.00 4.54
N PHE A 48 7.42 -4.90 5.22
CA PHE A 48 6.08 -4.32 5.10
C PHE A 48 5.84 -3.61 3.77
N PHE A 49 6.88 -3.01 3.17
CA PHE A 49 6.77 -2.43 1.83
C PHE A 49 6.56 -3.51 0.77
N ALA A 50 7.29 -4.64 0.88
CA ALA A 50 7.05 -5.78 0.00
C ALA A 50 5.63 -6.36 0.15
N ALA A 51 5.06 -6.32 1.35
CA ALA A 51 3.67 -6.73 1.57
C ALA A 51 2.64 -5.76 0.97
N VAL A 52 2.90 -4.44 1.03
CA VAL A 52 2.08 -3.45 0.32
C VAL A 52 2.18 -3.65 -1.18
N ASP A 53 3.38 -3.83 -1.74
CA ASP A 53 3.57 -4.08 -3.17
C ASP A 53 2.90 -5.40 -3.62
N PHE A 54 2.83 -6.40 -2.73
CA PHE A 54 2.04 -7.61 -2.99
C PHE A 54 0.54 -7.31 -3.00
N GLY A 55 0.05 -6.45 -2.11
CA GLY A 55 -1.31 -5.93 -2.18
C GLY A 55 -1.58 -5.19 -3.50
N ASP A 56 -0.67 -4.30 -3.91
CA ASP A 56 -0.77 -3.56 -5.19
C ASP A 56 -0.76 -4.51 -6.39
N LEU A 57 -0.04 -5.64 -6.30
CA LEU A 57 -0.10 -6.70 -7.31
C LEU A 57 -1.48 -7.37 -7.36
N VAL A 58 -2.07 -7.69 -6.20
CA VAL A 58 -3.44 -8.25 -6.14
C VAL A 58 -4.45 -7.26 -6.70
N ASP A 59 -4.29 -5.97 -6.42
CA ASP A 59 -5.11 -4.90 -7.00
C ASP A 59 -4.98 -4.85 -8.52
N ALA A 60 -3.75 -4.87 -9.05
CA ALA A 60 -3.49 -4.89 -10.48
C ALA A 60 -4.12 -6.11 -11.19
N VAL A 61 -4.01 -7.29 -10.57
CA VAL A 61 -4.67 -8.51 -11.06
C VAL A 61 -6.19 -8.37 -11.02
N SER A 62 -6.74 -7.67 -10.01
CA SER A 62 -8.18 -7.41 -9.93
C SER A 62 -8.68 -6.61 -11.14
N TYR A 63 -7.93 -5.61 -11.62
CA TYR A 63 -8.29 -4.86 -12.82
C TYR A 63 -8.35 -5.76 -14.07
N LEU A 64 -7.42 -6.72 -14.19
CA LEU A 64 -7.44 -7.70 -15.29
C LEU A 64 -8.69 -8.58 -15.22
N LEU A 65 -9.02 -9.09 -14.04
CA LEU A 65 -10.18 -9.95 -13.82
C LEU A 65 -11.50 -9.21 -14.06
N VAL A 66 -11.61 -7.98 -13.58
CA VAL A 66 -12.79 -7.12 -13.80
C VAL A 66 -12.92 -6.74 -15.27
N GLY A 67 -11.83 -6.27 -15.89
CA GLY A 67 -11.82 -5.83 -17.27
C GLY A 67 -12.17 -6.98 -18.23
N SER A 68 -11.53 -8.14 -18.07
CA SER A 68 -11.81 -9.33 -18.90
C SER A 68 -13.21 -9.91 -18.63
N GLY A 69 -13.63 -10.01 -17.37
CA GLY A 69 -14.95 -10.52 -16.98
C GLY A 69 -16.08 -9.65 -17.53
N ARG A 70 -15.95 -8.32 -17.42
CA ARG A 70 -16.92 -7.37 -17.98
C ARG A 70 -16.92 -7.36 -19.51
N LEU A 71 -15.74 -7.44 -20.14
CA LEU A 71 -15.62 -7.53 -21.59
C LEU A 71 -16.29 -8.80 -22.13
N SER A 72 -16.08 -9.94 -21.48
CA SER A 72 -16.75 -11.19 -21.82
C SER A 72 -18.28 -11.07 -21.67
N GLY A 73 -18.74 -10.43 -20.60
CA GLY A 73 -20.16 -10.13 -20.39
C GLY A 73 -20.74 -9.19 -21.46
N LEU A 74 -19.95 -8.22 -21.94
CA LEU A 74 -20.35 -7.27 -22.97
C LEU A 74 -20.49 -7.96 -24.33
N LEU A 75 -19.47 -8.74 -24.72
CA LEU A 75 -19.45 -9.48 -25.98
C LEU A 75 -20.54 -10.57 -26.04
N SER A 76 -20.94 -11.12 -24.90
CA SER A 76 -22.03 -12.10 -24.80
C SER A 76 -23.42 -11.46 -24.64
N GLY A 77 -23.53 -10.13 -24.64
CA GLY A 77 -24.79 -9.41 -24.47
C GLY A 77 -25.40 -9.53 -23.07
N ARG A 78 -24.68 -10.08 -22.09
CA ARG A 78 -25.18 -10.35 -20.74
C ARG A 78 -25.06 -9.15 -19.79
N ILE A 79 -24.19 -8.17 -20.09
CA ILE A 79 -23.95 -7.01 -19.22
C ILE A 79 -25.21 -6.19 -18.94
N ALA A 80 -26.12 -6.07 -19.91
CA ALA A 80 -27.37 -5.31 -19.78
C ALA A 80 -28.49 -6.08 -19.05
N VAL A 81 -28.30 -7.37 -18.76
CA VAL A 81 -29.31 -8.20 -18.10
C VAL A 81 -29.23 -7.99 -16.59
N PRO A 82 -30.36 -7.65 -15.91
CA PRO A 82 -30.37 -7.52 -14.45
C PRO A 82 -29.85 -8.77 -13.75
N ILE A 83 -29.15 -8.60 -12.63
CA ILE A 83 -28.60 -9.69 -11.82
C ILE A 83 -28.80 -9.38 -10.34
N SER A 84 -29.04 -10.40 -9.53
CA SER A 84 -29.13 -10.23 -8.07
C SER A 84 -27.75 -9.91 -7.48
N VAL A 85 -27.71 -9.18 -6.36
CA VAL A 85 -26.47 -8.91 -5.62
C VAL A 85 -25.82 -10.22 -5.15
N TYR A 86 -26.64 -11.21 -4.76
CA TYR A 86 -26.18 -12.55 -4.39
C TYR A 86 -25.43 -13.23 -5.54
N ASP A 87 -26.04 -13.31 -6.73
CA ASP A 87 -25.42 -13.97 -7.88
C ASP A 87 -24.16 -13.22 -8.33
N CYS A 88 -24.21 -11.90 -8.22
CA CYS A 88 -23.09 -11.04 -8.52
C CYS A 88 -21.88 -11.33 -7.61
N PHE A 89 -22.10 -11.62 -6.32
CA PHE A 89 -21.03 -12.02 -5.41
C PHE A 89 -20.59 -13.46 -5.64
N TYR A 90 -21.49 -14.44 -5.62
CA TYR A 90 -21.12 -15.86 -5.60
C TYR A 90 -20.80 -16.46 -6.97
N HIS A 91 -21.41 -15.96 -8.05
CA HIS A 91 -21.20 -16.51 -9.40
C HIS A 91 -20.18 -15.71 -10.23
N ARG A 92 -19.72 -14.54 -9.77
CA ARG A 92 -18.67 -13.77 -10.43
C ARG A 92 -17.40 -13.77 -9.58
N TYR A 93 -16.25 -13.95 -10.23
CA TYR A 93 -14.96 -14.07 -9.54
C TYR A 93 -14.32 -12.72 -9.21
N TRP A 94 -14.57 -11.70 -10.02
CA TRP A 94 -13.89 -10.41 -9.91
C TRP A 94 -14.25 -9.55 -8.68
N PRO A 95 -15.45 -9.60 -8.07
CA PRO A 95 -15.75 -8.79 -6.89
C PRO A 95 -14.87 -9.13 -5.68
N HIS A 96 -14.59 -10.41 -5.46
CA HIS A 96 -13.69 -10.86 -4.39
C HIS A 96 -12.29 -10.28 -4.57
N SER A 97 -11.78 -10.33 -5.80
CA SER A 97 -10.47 -9.78 -6.13
C SER A 97 -10.41 -8.27 -5.94
N LEU A 98 -11.48 -7.54 -6.27
CA LEU A 98 -11.58 -6.09 -6.08
C LEU A 98 -11.52 -5.72 -4.59
N ILE A 99 -12.26 -6.43 -3.75
CA ILE A 99 -12.27 -6.21 -2.30
C ILE A 99 -10.86 -6.43 -1.72
N LEU A 100 -10.23 -7.55 -2.09
CA LEU A 100 -8.87 -7.85 -1.62
C LEU A 100 -7.84 -6.86 -2.15
N GLY A 101 -7.97 -6.46 -3.42
CA GLY A 101 -7.08 -5.53 -4.10
C GLY A 101 -6.99 -4.18 -3.41
N THR A 102 -8.10 -3.65 -2.90
CA THR A 102 -8.10 -2.36 -2.20
C THR A 102 -7.79 -2.46 -0.71
N GLU A 103 -8.18 -3.57 -0.04
CA GLU A 103 -7.97 -3.71 1.41
C GLU A 103 -6.55 -4.15 1.80
N LEU A 104 -5.90 -5.03 1.01
CA LEU A 104 -4.56 -5.51 1.34
C LEU A 104 -3.51 -4.37 1.36
N PRO A 105 -3.43 -3.49 0.34
CA PRO A 105 -2.58 -2.30 0.38
C PRO A 105 -2.92 -1.37 1.55
N ALA A 106 -4.21 -1.20 1.86
CA ALA A 106 -4.66 -0.34 2.95
C ALA A 106 -4.17 -0.84 4.32
N ILE A 107 -4.36 -2.13 4.61
CA ILE A 107 -3.86 -2.76 5.84
C ILE A 107 -2.33 -2.72 5.90
N GLY A 108 -1.64 -3.04 4.80
CA GLY A 108 -0.19 -2.96 4.74
C GLY A 108 0.31 -1.54 5.02
N THR A 109 -0.37 -0.54 4.46
CA THR A 109 -0.10 0.89 4.70
C THR A 109 -0.34 1.28 6.16
N LEU A 110 -1.38 0.73 6.79
CA LEU A 110 -1.66 0.93 8.21
C LEU A 110 -0.56 0.33 9.10
N LEU A 111 -0.05 -0.86 8.77
CA LEU A 111 1.07 -1.49 9.48
C LEU A 111 2.35 -0.64 9.37
N ILE A 112 2.64 -0.09 8.19
CA ILE A 112 3.76 0.85 7.98
C ILE A 112 3.57 2.11 8.83
N ALA A 113 2.35 2.66 8.86
CA ALA A 113 2.03 3.84 9.66
C ALA A 113 2.24 3.58 11.16
N TYR A 114 1.80 2.41 11.65
CA TYR A 114 1.98 1.97 13.03
C TYR A 114 3.46 1.80 13.38
N GLU A 115 4.23 1.10 12.55
CA GLU A 115 5.68 0.95 12.71
C GLU A 115 6.38 2.32 12.81
N ARG A 116 6.02 3.22 11.90
CA ARG A 116 6.57 4.57 11.83
C ARG A 116 6.27 5.38 13.10
N ILE A 117 5.06 5.31 13.64
CA ILE A 117 4.69 6.00 14.88
C ILE A 117 5.46 5.42 16.07
N CYS A 118 5.55 4.10 16.19
CA CYS A 118 6.30 3.44 17.26
C CYS A 118 7.79 3.82 17.23
N ALA A 119 8.40 3.85 16.05
CA ALA A 119 9.80 4.22 15.87
C ALA A 119 10.11 5.64 16.37
N VAL A 120 9.18 6.58 16.20
CA VAL A 120 9.37 7.98 16.61
C VAL A 120 8.97 8.25 18.06
N THR A 121 7.88 7.65 18.53
CA THR A 121 7.34 7.94 19.87
C THR A 121 8.04 7.16 20.97
N ARG A 122 8.44 5.91 20.71
CA ARG A 122 9.01 4.99 21.71
C ARG A 122 10.10 4.10 21.10
N PRO A 123 11.32 4.61 20.85
CA PRO A 123 12.40 3.85 20.21
C PRO A 123 12.81 2.60 21.00
N ALA A 124 12.79 2.64 22.34
CA ALA A 124 13.07 1.48 23.18
C ALA A 124 12.03 0.36 23.01
N THR A 125 10.74 0.73 22.93
CA THR A 125 9.65 -0.21 22.65
C THR A 125 9.73 -0.76 21.23
N TYR A 126 10.05 0.10 20.25
CA TYR A 126 10.23 -0.30 18.85
C TYR A 126 11.28 -1.41 18.71
N ASN A 127 12.46 -1.25 19.32
CA ASN A 127 13.53 -2.26 19.27
C ASN A 127 13.12 -3.61 19.89
N ARG A 128 12.19 -3.61 20.85
CA ARG A 128 11.70 -4.83 21.52
C ARG A 128 10.57 -5.53 20.74
N ILE A 129 9.71 -4.76 20.08
CA ILE A 129 8.51 -5.25 19.39
C ILE A 129 8.79 -5.58 17.92
N PHE A 130 9.60 -4.79 17.21
CA PHE A 130 9.80 -4.91 15.77
C PHE A 130 11.04 -5.72 15.39
N SER A 131 11.22 -6.90 16.00
CA SER A 131 12.22 -7.88 15.54
C SER A 131 11.77 -8.56 14.24
N THR A 132 12.69 -9.08 13.43
CA THR A 132 12.37 -9.70 12.12
C THR A 132 11.27 -10.77 12.24
N ASN A 133 11.35 -11.65 13.24
CA ASN A 133 10.36 -12.72 13.43
C ASN A 133 8.98 -12.17 13.80
N LYS A 134 8.94 -11.10 14.62
CA LYS A 134 7.68 -10.45 15.01
C LYS A 134 7.06 -9.66 13.86
N LYS A 135 7.88 -9.08 12.96
CA LYS A 135 7.36 -8.45 11.73
C LYS A 135 6.64 -9.46 10.84
N ILE A 136 7.19 -10.67 10.70
CA ILE A 136 6.53 -11.76 9.96
C ILE A 136 5.21 -12.16 10.65
N LEU A 137 5.17 -12.21 11.99
CA LEU A 137 3.93 -12.43 12.71
C LEU A 137 2.90 -11.32 12.47
N PHE A 138 3.29 -10.04 12.45
CA PHE A 138 2.37 -8.95 12.09
C PHE A 138 1.89 -9.06 10.63
N LEU A 139 2.72 -9.59 9.73
CA LEU A 139 2.32 -9.84 8.35
C LEU A 139 1.27 -10.95 8.22
N SER A 140 1.17 -11.90 9.15
CA SER A 140 0.10 -12.90 9.12
C SER A 140 -1.28 -12.30 9.37
N LEU A 141 -1.37 -11.05 9.85
CA LEU A 141 -2.64 -10.34 9.97
C LEU A 141 -3.27 -10.02 8.61
N LEU A 142 -2.47 -9.85 7.55
CA LEU A 142 -2.97 -9.57 6.19
C LEU A 142 -3.87 -10.68 5.65
N PRO A 143 -3.44 -11.96 5.57
CA PRO A 143 -4.31 -13.03 5.10
C PRO A 143 -5.50 -13.29 6.04
N ILE A 144 -5.33 -13.11 7.35
CA ILE A 144 -6.44 -13.23 8.31
C ILE A 144 -7.51 -12.17 8.02
N TRP A 145 -7.09 -10.91 7.80
CA TRP A 145 -7.99 -9.82 7.43
C TRP A 145 -8.67 -10.07 6.08
N ALA A 146 -7.93 -10.56 5.08
CA ALA A 146 -8.46 -10.92 3.77
C ALA A 146 -9.59 -11.96 3.85
N VAL A 147 -9.40 -13.01 4.66
CA VAL A 147 -10.45 -14.01 4.88
C VAL A 147 -11.63 -13.40 5.63
N PHE A 148 -11.37 -12.62 6.68
CA PHE A 148 -12.42 -11.97 7.47
C PHE A 148 -13.29 -11.02 6.63
N THR A 149 -12.68 -10.17 5.79
CA THR A 149 -13.44 -9.24 4.95
C THR A 149 -14.27 -9.96 3.89
N LEU A 150 -13.73 -11.02 3.26
CA LEU A 150 -14.49 -11.79 2.27
C LEU A 150 -15.63 -12.58 2.90
N LEU A 151 -15.41 -13.15 4.10
CA LEU A 151 -16.47 -13.82 4.85
C LEU A 151 -17.58 -12.83 5.23
N THR A 152 -17.22 -11.67 5.76
CA THR A 152 -18.21 -10.64 6.12
C THR A 152 -18.95 -10.11 4.88
N ALA A 153 -18.27 -9.93 3.75
CA ALA A 153 -18.90 -9.58 2.47
C ALA A 153 -19.90 -10.65 2.00
N GLY A 154 -19.49 -11.93 2.04
CA GLY A 154 -20.35 -13.04 1.64
C GLY A 154 -21.55 -13.22 2.55
N LEU A 155 -21.35 -13.15 3.86
CA LEU A 155 -22.45 -13.17 4.83
C LEU A 155 -23.39 -11.97 4.65
N SER A 156 -22.88 -10.81 4.23
CA SER A 156 -23.70 -9.61 4.01
C SER A 156 -24.76 -9.80 2.93
N VAL A 157 -24.55 -10.69 1.96
CA VAL A 157 -25.49 -10.95 0.86
C VAL A 157 -26.42 -12.14 1.11
N LEU A 158 -26.26 -12.86 2.23
CA LEU A 158 -27.17 -13.93 2.66
C LEU A 158 -28.38 -13.31 3.37
N GLY A 159 -29.32 -12.78 2.60
CA GLY A 159 -30.53 -12.16 3.13
C GLY A 159 -31.27 -11.31 2.10
N ASP A 160 -32.14 -10.43 2.57
CA ASP A 160 -32.94 -9.57 1.69
C ASP A 160 -32.09 -8.59 0.88
N GLU A 161 -30.94 -8.15 1.42
CA GLU A 161 -29.96 -7.34 0.69
C GLU A 161 -29.40 -8.06 -0.55
N GLY A 162 -29.27 -9.39 -0.51
CA GLY A 162 -28.80 -10.20 -1.63
C GLY A 162 -29.81 -10.33 -2.76
N LYS A 163 -31.12 -10.21 -2.45
CA LYS A 163 -32.22 -10.27 -3.43
C LYS A 163 -32.37 -8.98 -4.24
N ARG A 164 -31.70 -7.91 -3.83
CA ARG A 164 -31.70 -6.64 -4.57
C ARG A 164 -31.16 -6.87 -5.98
N MET A 165 -31.88 -6.38 -6.97
CA MET A 165 -31.47 -6.47 -8.37
C MET A 165 -30.59 -5.27 -8.74
N SER A 166 -29.44 -5.55 -9.35
CA SER A 166 -28.63 -4.57 -10.04
C SER A 166 -29.08 -4.48 -11.49
N THR A 167 -29.18 -3.27 -12.04
CA THR A 167 -29.60 -3.02 -13.42
C THR A 167 -28.63 -3.57 -14.46
N THR A 168 -27.37 -3.77 -14.07
CA THR A 168 -26.30 -4.25 -14.95
C THR A 168 -25.41 -5.27 -14.25
N GLN A 169 -24.75 -6.13 -15.04
CA GLN A 169 -23.82 -7.15 -14.53
C GLN A 169 -22.38 -6.65 -14.38
N HIS A 170 -22.17 -5.33 -14.22
CA HIS A 170 -20.85 -4.79 -13.95
C HIS A 170 -20.26 -5.34 -12.64
N CYS A 171 -21.11 -5.66 -11.67
CA CYS A 171 -20.70 -6.31 -10.43
C CYS A 171 -19.50 -5.62 -9.76
N ALA A 172 -19.62 -4.31 -9.55
CA ALA A 172 -18.71 -3.57 -8.67
C ALA A 172 -19.01 -3.90 -7.20
N ILE A 173 -18.10 -3.55 -6.28
CA ILE A 173 -18.24 -3.82 -4.84
C ILE A 173 -19.61 -3.35 -4.30
N ILE A 174 -20.09 -2.17 -4.69
CA ILE A 174 -21.42 -1.64 -4.28
C ILE A 174 -22.61 -2.44 -4.83
N GLY A 175 -22.42 -3.16 -5.93
CA GLY A 175 -23.42 -3.96 -6.63
C GLY A 175 -23.33 -5.45 -6.32
N SER A 176 -22.31 -5.86 -5.57
CA SER A 176 -22.02 -7.25 -5.20
C SER A 176 -21.98 -7.45 -3.68
N SER A 177 -22.37 -6.47 -2.88
CA SER A 177 -22.39 -6.58 -1.42
C SER A 177 -23.53 -5.76 -0.81
N ALA A 178 -23.81 -5.97 0.48
CA ALA A 178 -24.80 -5.18 1.20
C ALA A 178 -24.39 -3.70 1.32
N GLY A 179 -25.38 -2.83 1.56
CA GLY A 179 -25.13 -1.39 1.70
C GLY A 179 -24.20 -1.02 2.84
N TRP A 180 -24.37 -1.65 4.00
CA TRP A 180 -23.54 -1.38 5.17
C TRP A 180 -22.09 -1.82 4.94
N TYR A 181 -21.86 -3.00 4.33
CA TYR A 181 -20.53 -3.52 4.08
C TYR A 181 -19.77 -2.65 3.07
N SER A 182 -20.38 -2.37 1.93
CA SER A 182 -19.78 -1.51 0.90
C SER A 182 -19.43 -0.12 1.45
N THR A 183 -20.32 0.48 2.25
CA THR A 183 -20.03 1.77 2.90
C THR A 183 -18.83 1.68 3.84
N LEU A 184 -18.78 0.66 4.71
CA LEU A 184 -17.65 0.46 5.62
C LEU A 184 -16.34 0.24 4.86
N HIS A 185 -16.36 -0.57 3.79
CA HIS A 185 -15.20 -0.79 2.93
C HIS A 185 -14.66 0.52 2.34
N PHE A 186 -15.53 1.32 1.71
CA PHE A 186 -15.12 2.59 1.09
C PHE A 186 -14.73 3.68 2.10
N LEU A 187 -15.12 3.57 3.37
CA LEU A 187 -14.62 4.43 4.44
C LEU A 187 -13.30 3.93 5.04
N PHE A 188 -13.18 2.61 5.20
CA PHE A 188 -12.02 1.96 5.81
C PHE A 188 -10.75 2.21 4.99
N VAL A 189 -10.79 1.97 3.68
CA VAL A 189 -9.64 2.12 2.78
C VAL A 189 -9.01 3.52 2.87
N PRO A 190 -9.72 4.65 2.62
CA PRO A 190 -9.13 5.98 2.73
C PRO A 190 -8.73 6.33 4.17
N SER A 191 -9.43 5.82 5.19
CA SER A 191 -9.03 6.07 6.59
C SER A 191 -7.63 5.51 6.90
N ALA A 192 -7.26 4.35 6.33
CA ALA A 192 -5.93 3.78 6.50
C ALA A 192 -4.84 4.67 5.88
N TYR A 193 -5.09 5.22 4.69
CA TYR A 193 -4.19 6.17 4.05
C TYR A 193 -4.12 7.51 4.80
N LEU A 194 -5.22 7.96 5.40
CA LEU A 194 -5.24 9.15 6.25
C LEU A 194 -4.37 8.95 7.50
N VAL A 195 -4.47 7.80 8.16
CA VAL A 195 -3.59 7.43 9.29
C VAL A 195 -2.13 7.41 8.85
N SER A 196 -1.84 6.90 7.65
CA SER A 196 -0.49 6.93 7.08
C SER A 196 0.02 8.35 6.83
N LEU A 197 -0.81 9.26 6.32
CA LEU A 197 -0.45 10.67 6.15
C LEU A 197 -0.19 11.36 7.49
N ILE A 198 -1.06 11.15 8.48
CA ILE A 198 -0.89 11.68 9.84
C ILE A 198 0.43 11.16 10.45
N SER A 199 0.73 9.88 10.25
CA SER A 199 2.00 9.29 10.72
C SER A 199 3.21 9.96 10.06
N ALA A 200 3.16 10.20 8.74
CA ALA A 200 4.22 10.88 7.99
C ALA A 200 4.45 12.29 8.53
N PHE A 201 3.36 13.03 8.73
CA PHE A 201 3.38 14.39 9.25
C PHE A 201 3.95 14.44 10.67
N LYS A 202 3.55 13.51 11.56
CA LYS A 202 4.11 13.44 12.92
C LYS A 202 5.62 13.20 12.90
N VAL A 203 6.12 12.30 12.05
CA VAL A 203 7.58 12.07 11.92
C VAL A 203 8.30 13.30 11.40
N TRP A 204 7.73 13.94 10.38
CA TRP A 204 8.27 15.19 9.84
C TRP A 204 8.34 16.29 10.89
N TYR A 205 7.24 16.50 11.62
CA TYR A 205 7.16 17.50 12.67
C TYR A 205 8.18 17.27 13.79
N VAL A 206 8.25 16.04 14.31
CA VAL A 206 9.20 15.68 15.38
C VAL A 206 10.64 15.89 14.93
N ARG A 207 10.99 15.43 13.72
CA ARG A 207 12.34 15.64 13.15
C ARG A 207 12.67 17.12 12.97
N ARG A 208 11.72 17.92 12.47
CA ARG A 208 11.92 19.38 12.29
C ARG A 208 12.11 20.09 13.64
N LYS A 209 11.37 19.67 14.67
CA LYS A 209 11.54 20.21 16.03
C LYS A 209 12.93 19.91 16.59
N PHE A 210 13.42 18.67 16.47
CA PHE A 210 14.77 18.31 16.93
C PHE A 210 15.87 19.01 16.11
N ALA A 211 15.69 19.16 14.80
CA ALA A 211 16.63 19.88 13.94
C ALA A 211 16.75 21.37 14.31
N LYS A 212 15.68 22.00 14.82
CA LYS A 212 15.69 23.39 15.28
C LYS A 212 16.43 23.58 16.62
N HIS A 213 16.49 22.55 17.46
CA HIS A 213 17.11 22.61 18.80
C HIS A 213 18.56 22.09 18.85
N SER A 214 19.00 21.29 17.87
CA SER A 214 20.39 20.82 17.78
C SER A 214 21.22 21.71 16.85
N SER A 215 21.81 22.77 17.41
CA SER A 215 22.94 23.51 16.80
C SER A 215 24.18 22.62 16.57
N ALA A 216 24.22 21.39 17.10
CA ALA A 216 25.30 20.42 16.94
C ALA A 216 25.24 19.57 15.65
N GLN A 217 24.22 19.72 14.79
CA GLN A 217 24.07 18.88 13.58
C GLN A 217 24.62 19.55 12.30
N SER A 218 25.23 20.74 12.40
CA SER A 218 25.95 21.38 11.29
C SER A 218 27.24 20.65 10.89
N LYS A 219 27.73 19.70 11.71
CA LYS A 219 28.90 18.86 11.40
C LYS A 219 28.57 17.53 10.69
N PHE A 220 27.30 17.16 10.53
CA PHE A 220 26.91 15.99 9.72
C PHE A 220 26.46 16.47 8.34
N GLY A 221 27.39 16.53 7.40
CA GLY A 221 27.25 17.02 6.00
C GLY A 221 26.29 16.23 5.09
N ASN A 222 25.14 15.76 5.60
CA ASN A 222 24.14 15.02 4.83
C ASN A 222 22.68 15.43 5.17
N SER A 223 22.49 16.53 5.90
CA SER A 223 21.17 17.00 6.40
C SER A 223 20.17 17.32 5.27
N GLY A 224 20.63 17.93 4.17
CA GLY A 224 19.76 18.27 3.03
C GLY A 224 19.15 17.06 2.31
N LYS A 225 19.91 15.97 2.13
CA LYS A 225 19.42 14.75 1.46
C LYS A 225 18.37 14.00 2.29
N SER A 226 18.50 14.00 3.62
CA SER A 226 17.55 13.35 4.53
C SER A 226 16.23 14.15 4.66
N HIS A 227 16.32 15.49 4.67
CA HIS A 227 15.16 16.37 4.71
C HIS A 227 14.31 16.27 3.43
N ASN A 228 14.96 16.25 2.26
CA ASN A 228 14.27 16.09 0.98
C ASN A 228 13.55 14.74 0.88
N LYS A 229 14.19 13.65 1.34
CA LYS A 229 13.55 12.31 1.39
C LYS A 229 12.26 12.32 2.23
N LEU A 230 12.24 13.07 3.35
CA LEU A 230 11.09 13.12 4.25
C LEU A 230 9.92 13.94 3.70
N ILE A 231 10.21 15.09 3.08
CA ILE A 231 9.19 15.88 2.36
C ILE A 231 8.54 15.02 1.27
N ILE A 232 9.35 14.27 0.53
CA ILE A 232 8.88 13.42 -0.57
C ILE A 232 7.99 12.28 -0.07
N VAL A 233 8.33 11.63 1.06
CA VAL A 233 7.44 10.65 1.70
C VAL A 233 6.09 11.28 2.10
N MET A 234 6.09 12.54 2.50
CA MET A 234 4.87 13.27 2.87
C MET A 234 4.02 13.63 1.64
N VAL A 235 4.66 14.12 0.57
CA VAL A 235 4.00 14.39 -0.72
C VAL A 235 3.42 13.11 -1.30
N LEU A 236 4.18 12.00 -1.25
CA LEU A 236 3.72 10.68 -1.67
C LEU A 236 2.47 10.28 -0.89
N ALA A 237 2.55 10.24 0.44
CA ALA A 237 1.41 9.88 1.28
C ALA A 237 0.19 10.79 1.04
N GLY A 238 0.42 12.09 0.79
CA GLY A 238 -0.62 13.07 0.45
C GLY A 238 -1.27 12.79 -0.92
N SER A 239 -0.48 12.46 -1.94
CA SER A 239 -1.00 12.09 -3.26
C SER A 239 -1.77 10.76 -3.22
N SER A 240 -1.29 9.78 -2.45
CA SER A 240 -1.94 8.48 -2.31
C SER A 240 -3.31 8.59 -1.67
N ILE A 241 -3.47 9.40 -0.61
CA ILE A 241 -4.80 9.59 0.00
C ILE A 241 -5.76 10.24 -0.99
N LEU A 242 -5.33 11.24 -1.76
CA LEU A 242 -6.21 11.88 -2.75
C LEU A 242 -6.67 10.88 -3.82
N LEU A 243 -5.73 10.13 -4.40
CA LEU A 243 -6.04 9.13 -5.43
C LEU A 243 -6.97 8.02 -4.92
N VAL A 244 -6.84 7.62 -3.66
CA VAL A 244 -7.66 6.56 -3.05
C VAL A 244 -9.01 7.09 -2.53
N SER A 245 -9.07 8.33 -2.05
CA SER A 245 -10.30 8.95 -1.54
C SER A 245 -11.29 9.30 -2.65
N MET A 246 -10.82 9.63 -3.86
CA MET A 246 -11.70 9.96 -4.98
C MET A 246 -12.67 8.83 -5.35
N PRO A 247 -12.24 7.58 -5.65
CA PRO A 247 -13.17 6.49 -5.92
C PRO A 247 -14.08 6.22 -4.72
N SER A 248 -13.58 6.24 -3.49
CA SER A 248 -14.41 6.05 -2.28
C SER A 248 -15.55 7.06 -2.19
N ALA A 249 -15.27 8.35 -2.43
CA ALA A 249 -16.30 9.39 -2.39
C ALA A 249 -17.36 9.18 -3.47
N VAL A 250 -16.94 8.91 -4.72
CA VAL A 250 -17.86 8.63 -5.84
C VAL A 250 -18.73 7.42 -5.55
N MET A 251 -18.15 6.33 -5.03
CA MET A 251 -18.89 5.11 -4.73
C MET A 251 -19.89 5.26 -3.60
N ILE A 252 -19.56 6.03 -2.57
CA ILE A 252 -20.50 6.34 -1.48
C ILE A 252 -21.63 7.23 -1.99
N MET A 253 -21.32 8.26 -2.79
CA MET A 253 -22.34 9.15 -3.37
C MET A 253 -23.34 8.39 -4.25
N ILE A 254 -22.86 7.45 -5.07
CA ILE A 254 -23.73 6.56 -5.86
C ILE A 254 -24.54 5.64 -4.94
N ARG A 255 -23.91 5.09 -3.90
CA ARG A 255 -24.57 4.12 -3.01
C ARG A 255 -25.70 4.74 -2.19
N TRP A 256 -25.55 6.00 -1.79
CA TRP A 256 -26.52 6.74 -0.99
C TRP A 256 -27.48 7.58 -1.84
N ASP A 257 -27.48 7.37 -3.16
CA ASP A 257 -28.36 8.07 -4.11
C ASP A 257 -28.24 9.62 -4.04
N ILE A 258 -27.06 10.12 -3.66
CA ILE A 258 -26.78 11.56 -3.54
C ILE A 258 -26.51 12.16 -4.92
N ALA A 259 -25.80 11.43 -5.78
CA ALA A 259 -25.42 11.86 -7.11
C ALA A 259 -25.28 10.67 -8.06
N SER A 260 -25.71 10.86 -9.31
CA SER A 260 -25.44 9.94 -10.41
C SER A 260 -24.26 10.44 -11.23
N PHE A 261 -23.40 9.53 -11.66
CA PHE A 261 -22.23 9.83 -12.49
C PHE A 261 -22.29 8.99 -13.77
N SER A 262 -21.68 9.50 -14.84
CA SER A 262 -21.54 8.72 -16.06
C SER A 262 -20.57 7.55 -15.87
N ASP A 263 -20.78 6.47 -16.63
CA ASP A 263 -19.93 5.28 -16.58
C ASP A 263 -18.44 5.60 -16.83
N ILE A 264 -18.16 6.62 -17.64
CA ILE A 264 -16.79 7.11 -17.91
C ILE A 264 -16.17 7.72 -16.64
N ILE A 265 -16.89 8.57 -15.90
CA ILE A 265 -16.40 9.17 -14.66
C ILE A 265 -16.16 8.08 -13.61
N VAL A 266 -17.08 7.13 -13.50
CA VAL A 266 -16.94 5.97 -12.60
C VAL A 266 -15.71 5.15 -12.99
N ALA A 267 -15.50 4.87 -14.28
CA ALA A 267 -14.33 4.15 -14.77
C ALA A 267 -13.01 4.87 -14.46
N LEU A 268 -12.92 6.17 -14.71
CA LEU A 268 -11.73 6.97 -14.46
C LEU A 268 -11.41 7.04 -12.97
N THR A 269 -12.42 7.26 -12.13
CA THR A 269 -12.23 7.35 -10.67
C THR A 269 -11.81 6.01 -10.08
N TYR A 270 -12.42 4.91 -10.52
CA TYR A 270 -11.99 3.56 -10.15
C TYR A 270 -10.62 3.17 -10.68
N ALA A 271 -10.07 3.83 -11.70
CA ALA A 271 -8.72 3.57 -12.19
C ALA A 271 -7.62 4.20 -11.30
N MET A 272 -7.97 5.10 -10.38
CA MET A 272 -7.01 5.84 -9.57
C MET A 272 -6.13 4.96 -8.66
N PRO A 273 -6.63 3.88 -8.00
CA PRO A 273 -5.79 2.92 -7.28
C PRO A 273 -4.76 2.22 -8.19
N GLY A 274 -5.18 1.81 -9.41
CA GLY A 274 -4.26 1.23 -10.39
C GLY A 274 -3.17 2.21 -10.84
N LEU A 275 -3.49 3.50 -10.98
CA LEU A 275 -2.50 4.56 -11.24
C LEU A 275 -1.56 4.79 -10.06
N LEU A 276 -2.06 4.63 -8.82
CA LEU A 276 -1.23 4.72 -7.61
C LEU A 276 -0.14 3.62 -7.60
N SER A 277 -0.45 2.40 -8.04
CA SER A 277 0.56 1.33 -8.19
C SER A 277 1.68 1.72 -9.16
N VAL A 278 1.33 2.30 -10.32
CA VAL A 278 2.33 2.82 -11.28
C VAL A 278 3.17 3.94 -10.65
N ALA A 279 2.53 4.89 -9.97
CA ALA A 279 3.22 5.97 -9.28
C ALA A 279 4.16 5.44 -8.19
N ASN A 280 3.75 4.43 -7.41
CA ASN A 280 4.56 3.79 -6.40
C ASN A 280 5.85 3.20 -7.01
N PHE A 281 5.77 2.52 -8.15
CA PHE A 281 6.96 2.04 -8.87
C PHE A 281 7.88 3.18 -9.29
N VAL A 282 7.35 4.17 -10.01
CA VAL A 282 8.15 5.30 -10.52
C VAL A 282 8.88 6.02 -9.37
N ILE A 283 8.17 6.23 -8.26
CA ILE A 283 8.70 6.91 -7.08
C ILE A 283 9.74 6.04 -6.36
N ASN A 284 9.45 4.75 -6.15
CA ASN A 284 10.42 3.82 -5.56
C ASN A 284 11.70 3.75 -6.39
N PHE A 285 11.58 3.68 -7.71
CA PHE A 285 12.72 3.67 -8.63
C PHE A 285 13.49 4.99 -8.61
N ALA A 286 12.84 6.14 -8.78
CA ALA A 286 13.50 7.44 -8.81
C ALA A 286 14.22 7.75 -7.47
N MET A 287 13.55 7.48 -6.35
CA MET A 287 13.95 7.99 -5.04
C MET A 287 14.87 7.07 -4.26
N ARG A 288 14.89 5.76 -4.54
CA ARG A 288 15.70 4.78 -3.81
C ARG A 288 16.87 4.34 -4.69
N PRO A 289 18.05 4.98 -4.57
CA PRO A 289 19.22 4.59 -5.35
C PRO A 289 19.61 3.12 -5.14
N GLU A 290 19.29 2.56 -3.97
CA GLU A 290 19.52 1.15 -3.65
C GLU A 290 18.68 0.21 -4.52
N ILE A 291 17.42 0.58 -4.81
CA ILE A 291 16.52 -0.15 -5.72
C ILE A 291 17.05 -0.06 -7.16
N ARG A 292 17.45 1.14 -7.61
CA ARG A 292 18.03 1.32 -8.96
C ARG A 292 19.27 0.47 -9.17
N LYS A 293 20.20 0.49 -8.22
CA LYS A 293 21.42 -0.32 -8.29
C LYS A 293 21.08 -1.82 -8.41
N GLN A 294 20.11 -2.29 -7.63
CA GLN A 294 19.70 -3.70 -7.67
C GLN A 294 18.98 -4.05 -8.98
N PHE A 295 18.18 -3.14 -9.51
CA PHE A 295 17.57 -3.29 -10.83
C PHE A 295 18.62 -3.40 -11.93
N PHE A 296 19.60 -2.49 -11.97
CA PHE A 296 20.71 -2.53 -12.94
C PHE A 296 21.57 -3.80 -12.82
N TYR A 297 21.72 -4.33 -11.60
CA TYR A 297 22.35 -5.63 -11.36
C TYR A 297 21.52 -6.79 -11.95
N LEU A 298 20.20 -6.80 -11.74
CA LEU A 298 19.31 -7.84 -12.24
C LEU A 298 19.24 -7.90 -13.77
N ILE A 299 19.31 -6.75 -14.44
CA ILE A 299 19.34 -6.69 -15.92
C ILE A 299 20.75 -6.89 -16.51
N GLY A 300 21.74 -7.25 -15.68
CA GLY A 300 23.10 -7.56 -16.13
C GLY A 300 23.96 -6.34 -16.52
N MET A 301 23.45 -5.11 -16.32
CA MET A 301 24.21 -3.88 -16.60
C MET A 301 25.28 -3.58 -15.54
N ARG A 302 25.26 -4.26 -14.39
CA ARG A 302 26.26 -4.09 -13.32
C ARG A 302 26.63 -5.42 -12.67
N LYS A 303 27.91 -5.61 -12.39
CA LYS A 303 28.45 -6.86 -11.78
C LYS A 303 28.35 -6.89 -10.25
N ASP A 304 28.21 -5.73 -9.60
CA ASP A 304 28.22 -5.62 -8.14
C ASP A 304 26.81 -5.53 -7.56
N LYS A 305 26.54 -6.31 -6.50
CA LYS A 305 25.28 -6.25 -5.74
C LYS A 305 25.19 -4.92 -4.98
N ALA A 306 24.00 -4.31 -4.98
CA ALA A 306 23.75 -2.98 -4.39
C ALA A 306 24.17 -2.82 -2.92
N PHE A 307 24.19 -3.91 -2.15
CA PHE A 307 24.49 -3.90 -0.72
C PHE A 307 25.96 -4.14 -0.38
N ALA A 308 26.77 -4.70 -1.28
CA ALA A 308 28.21 -4.91 -1.05
C ALA A 308 28.95 -3.56 -0.92
N ASP A 309 28.55 -2.56 -1.73
CA ASP A 309 29.10 -1.19 -1.66
C ASP A 309 28.67 -0.43 -0.39
N SER A 310 27.52 -0.75 0.19
CA SER A 310 26.87 0.05 1.25
C SER A 310 27.50 -0.16 2.64
N GLN A 311 28.25 -1.24 2.85
CA GLN A 311 29.02 -1.44 4.08
C GLN A 311 30.33 -0.63 4.12
N SER A 312 30.83 -0.16 2.97
CA SER A 312 32.06 0.66 2.93
C SER A 312 31.82 2.14 3.27
N VAL A 313 30.57 2.63 3.18
CA VAL A 313 30.22 4.02 3.48
C VAL A 313 28.87 4.10 4.20
N GLY A 314 28.89 4.07 5.54
CA GLY A 314 27.79 4.63 6.33
C GLY A 314 26.67 3.68 6.78
N GLY A 315 27.02 2.49 7.28
CA GLY A 315 26.13 1.62 8.05
C GLY A 315 25.78 2.14 9.46
N GLN A 316 25.65 3.45 9.67
CA GLN A 316 25.04 3.99 10.89
C GLN A 316 23.55 4.20 10.65
N VAL A 317 22.77 3.31 11.25
CA VAL A 317 21.43 3.66 11.73
C VAL A 317 21.63 4.83 12.69
N ILE A 318 21.30 6.05 12.28
CA ILE A 318 21.26 7.22 13.17
C ILE A 318 20.05 7.03 14.10
N LEU A 319 20.26 6.24 15.14
CA LEU A 319 19.54 6.35 16.40
C LEU A 319 20.10 7.59 17.11
N PRO A 320 19.26 8.41 17.78
CA PRO A 320 19.80 9.38 18.72
C PRO A 320 20.62 8.63 19.77
N ALA A 321 21.89 8.98 19.89
CA ALA A 321 22.77 8.47 20.92
C ALA A 321 22.17 8.82 22.28
N GLY A 322 21.76 7.80 23.03
CA GLY A 322 21.12 7.97 24.32
C GLY A 322 20.53 6.67 24.84
N ALA A 323 21.36 5.63 24.96
CA ALA A 323 21.24 4.51 25.91
C ALA A 323 22.09 3.33 25.40
N ALA A 324 23.42 3.42 25.56
CA ALA A 324 24.25 2.22 25.57
C ALA A 324 24.04 1.54 26.94
N TYR A 325 23.17 0.54 27.00
CA TYR A 325 23.09 -0.38 28.14
C TYR A 325 23.97 -1.59 27.83
N THR A 326 25.24 -1.53 28.20
CA THR A 326 26.15 -2.68 28.20
C THR A 326 25.85 -3.55 29.42
N ARG A 327 25.23 -4.72 29.21
CA ARG A 327 25.11 -5.76 30.23
C ARG A 327 26.16 -6.86 30.01
N GLY A 328 27.25 -6.72 30.75
CA GLY A 328 28.08 -7.77 31.36
C GLY A 328 28.63 -8.94 30.53
N LYS A 329 29.96 -9.00 30.45
CA LYS A 329 30.69 -10.28 30.50
C LYS A 329 31.88 -10.12 31.46
N THR A 330 31.74 -10.68 32.65
CA THR A 330 32.76 -10.83 33.69
C THR A 330 33.79 -11.85 33.24
N ILE A 331 35.03 -11.43 32.94
CA ILE A 331 36.24 -12.27 33.03
C ILE A 331 37.38 -11.34 33.48
N GLY A 332 38.02 -11.68 34.60
CA GLY A 332 39.00 -10.84 35.26
C GLY A 332 40.42 -10.93 34.69
N ARG A 333 41.17 -9.85 34.83
CA ARG A 333 42.57 -9.84 35.32
C ARG A 333 43.05 -8.39 35.45
N ARG A 334 43.82 -8.14 36.52
CA ARG A 334 44.57 -6.92 36.82
C ARG A 334 45.43 -6.48 35.62
N GLN A 335 45.39 -5.19 35.28
CA GLN A 335 46.60 -4.36 35.16
C GLN A 335 46.24 -2.86 35.06
N THR A 336 46.92 -2.09 35.90
CA THR A 336 47.00 -0.64 36.04
C THR A 336 47.64 0.03 34.82
N THR A 337 47.02 1.07 34.23
CA THR A 337 47.69 2.35 33.85
C THR A 337 46.69 3.45 33.42
N ILE A 338 46.66 4.53 34.21
CA ILE A 338 46.66 5.98 33.93
C ILE A 338 46.06 6.53 32.60
N GLY A 339 45.16 7.53 32.76
CA GLY A 339 44.87 8.65 31.84
C GLY A 339 43.62 8.45 30.96
N THR A 340 42.68 9.37 30.76
CA THR A 340 42.53 10.80 31.08
C THR A 340 41.04 11.14 30.90
N ILE A 341 40.50 11.98 31.79
CA ILE A 341 39.12 12.51 31.74
C ILE A 341 39.15 13.87 31.04
N THR A 342 38.22 14.14 30.11
CA THR A 342 37.65 15.49 29.81
C THR A 342 36.51 15.30 28.79
N LEU A 343 35.22 15.35 29.17
CA LEU A 343 34.35 16.52 29.46
C LEU A 343 34.04 17.33 28.19
N THR A 344 32.81 17.54 27.74
CA THR A 344 31.45 17.40 28.32
C THR A 344 30.43 17.13 27.22
#